data_AF-A0A496RBT7-F1
#
_entry.id   AF-A0A496RBT7-F1
#
_cell.length_a   1.000
_cell.length_b   1.000
_cell.length_c   1.000
_cell.angle_alpha   90.00
_cell.angle_beta   90.00
_cell.angle_gamma   90.00
#
_symmetry.space_group_name_H-M   'P 1'
#
loop_
_entity.id
_entity.type
_entity.pdbx_description
1 polymer ?
#
loop_
_entity_poly.entity_id
_entity_poly.type
_entity_poly.pdbx_seq_one_letter_code
_entity_poly.pdbx_strand_id
1 'polypeptide(L)'
;MGRFGTPLFVFLLLILLPLNLAALTPGSDVIVLTLWTEISRTVPDVGEDPVPRDLEGFSKKVLIDAVWIISGMIYGFDVRYVPLDRERKIEEVFTIDPVYTIPFGDPALRITGSRFEQDRFFVEVRYDLADYQLRRLSLWNSNIYPEAEGLGTASFFEGEDARIESVKNGVKMALRNYLRLRIRNKPREITAKVLLDQSPYIVIDAGGYKAKTRVKLNVEKVIPYTIY
;
A
#
# COMPACT_ATOMS: atom_id res chain seq x y z
N MET A 1 9.19 38.22 52.06
CA MET A 1 8.45 36.99 52.39
C MET A 1 7.00 37.18 51.97
N GLY A 2 6.34 36.44 51.08
CA GLY A 2 6.71 35.40 50.12
C GLY A 2 5.73 35.53 48.95
N ARG A 3 6.19 35.23 47.73
CA ARG A 3 5.46 35.40 46.46
C ARG A 3 4.38 34.31 46.32
N PHE A 4 3.17 34.72 45.96
CA PHE A 4 2.09 33.82 45.54
C PHE A 4 2.46 33.14 44.21
N GLY A 5 2.58 31.81 44.25
CA GLY A 5 2.79 30.97 43.07
C GLY A 5 1.48 30.65 42.39
N THR A 6 1.40 30.94 41.09
CA THR A 6 0.40 30.43 40.16
C THR A 6 0.65 28.93 39.90
N PRO A 7 -0.38 28.06 39.92
CA PRO A 7 -0.22 26.72 39.37
C PRO A 7 -0.38 26.78 37.85
N LEU A 8 0.76 26.64 37.15
CA LEU A 8 0.85 26.41 35.71
C LEU A 8 0.32 24.99 35.43
N PHE A 9 -0.94 24.88 35.02
CA PHE A 9 -1.53 23.62 34.54
C PHE A 9 -0.93 23.30 33.16
N VAL A 10 0.15 22.51 33.14
CA VAL A 10 0.71 21.95 31.91
C VAL A 10 -0.16 20.75 31.52
N PHE A 11 -1.12 20.97 30.62
CA PHE A 11 -1.85 19.91 29.96
C PHE A 11 -0.91 19.27 28.92
N LEU A 12 -0.21 18.21 29.32
CA LEU A 12 0.57 17.36 28.43
C LEU A 12 -0.42 16.49 27.64
N LEU A 13 -0.84 16.97 26.46
CA LEU A 13 -1.67 16.22 25.54
C LEU A 13 -0.82 15.09 24.90
N LEU A 14 -0.82 13.93 25.55
CA LEU A 14 -0.29 12.67 25.02
C LEU A 14 -1.17 12.25 23.83
N ILE A 15 -0.74 12.61 22.61
CA ILE A 15 -1.33 12.12 21.37
C ILE A 15 -1.04 10.62 21.29
N LEU A 16 -2.03 9.81 21.68
CA LEU A 16 -2.11 8.39 21.39
C LEU A 16 -2.27 8.22 19.88
N LEU A 17 -1.14 8.14 19.17
CA LEU A 17 -1.12 7.58 17.82
C LEU A 17 -1.53 6.10 17.94
N PRO A 18 -2.57 5.62 17.23
CA PRO A 18 -2.77 4.20 17.11
C PRO A 18 -1.61 3.64 16.30
N LEU A 19 -0.66 2.99 16.99
CA LEU A 19 0.24 2.03 16.36
C LEU A 19 -0.64 0.87 15.88
N ASN A 20 -1.14 0.97 14.65
CA ASN A 20 -1.58 -0.20 13.90
C ASN A 20 -0.32 -1.00 13.56
N LEU A 21 0.12 -1.79 14.53
CA LEU A 21 1.19 -2.75 14.39
C LEU A 21 0.60 -3.98 13.68
N ALA A 22 0.38 -3.88 12.37
CA ALA A 22 0.30 -5.06 11.52
C ALA A 22 1.72 -5.62 11.35
N ALA A 23 2.31 -6.07 12.46
CA ALA A 23 3.52 -6.85 12.42
C ALA A 23 3.12 -8.22 11.86
N LEU A 24 3.58 -8.52 10.64
CA LEU A 24 3.70 -9.91 10.20
C LEU A 24 4.59 -10.60 11.23
N THR A 25 3.99 -11.46 12.06
CA THR A 25 4.77 -12.29 12.96
C THR A 25 5.58 -13.25 12.10
N PRO A 26 6.91 -13.31 12.23
CA PRO A 26 7.72 -14.24 11.45
C PRO A 26 7.23 -15.66 11.74
N GLY A 27 6.63 -16.31 10.74
CA GLY A 27 6.10 -17.67 10.87
C GLY A 27 4.58 -17.79 11.03
N SER A 28 3.81 -16.71 10.92
CA SER A 28 2.35 -16.87 10.73
C SER A 28 2.07 -17.39 9.31
N ASP A 29 1.41 -18.53 9.23
CA ASP A 29 0.87 -19.15 8.02
C ASP A 29 -0.32 -18.38 7.42
N VAL A 30 -0.55 -17.15 7.88
CA VAL A 30 -1.74 -16.36 7.57
C VAL A 30 -1.35 -14.91 7.31
N ILE A 31 -1.94 -14.32 6.27
CA ILE A 31 -1.95 -12.87 6.04
C ILE A 31 -3.33 -12.35 6.42
N VAL A 32 -3.38 -11.32 7.27
CA VAL A 32 -4.62 -10.62 7.63
C VAL A 32 -4.51 -9.17 7.21
N LEU A 33 -5.48 -8.71 6.42
CA LEU A 33 -5.60 -7.34 5.96
C LEU A 33 -6.91 -6.74 6.46
N THR A 34 -6.83 -5.55 7.06
CA THR A 34 -8.02 -4.73 7.29
C THR A 34 -8.02 -3.60 6.29
N LEU A 35 -8.94 -3.68 5.34
CA LEU A 35 -9.17 -2.62 4.35
C LEU A 35 -10.51 -1.96 4.65
N TRP A 36 -10.67 -0.74 4.17
CA TRP A 36 -11.92 0.00 4.31
C TRP A 36 -12.32 0.59 2.99
N THR A 37 -13.60 0.88 2.78
CA THR A 37 -14.09 1.69 1.66
C THR A 37 -15.02 2.75 2.18
N GLU A 38 -15.05 3.90 1.50
CA GLU A 38 -16.02 4.95 1.79
C GLU A 38 -17.40 4.47 1.35
N ILE A 39 -18.39 4.78 2.18
CA ILE A 39 -19.78 4.63 1.82
C ILE A 39 -20.12 5.89 1.03
N SER A 40 -20.14 5.80 -0.30
CA SER A 40 -20.55 6.94 -1.12
C SER A 40 -22.00 7.28 -0.79
N ARG A 41 -22.21 8.28 0.08
CA ARG A 41 -23.53 8.85 0.31
C ARG A 41 -23.86 9.76 -0.86
N THR A 42 -24.38 9.20 -1.93
CA THR A 42 -25.15 10.02 -2.88
C THR A 42 -26.47 10.40 -2.17
N VAL A 43 -26.47 11.49 -1.40
CA VAL A 43 -27.65 12.03 -0.66
C VAL A 43 -28.59 12.75 -1.66
N PRO A 44 -29.93 12.83 -1.46
CA PRO A 44 -30.71 12.50 -0.25
C PRO A 44 -31.82 11.47 -0.47
N ASP A 45 -32.21 10.75 0.58
CA ASP A 45 -33.65 10.66 0.82
C ASP A 45 -34.00 10.78 2.31
N VAL A 46 -35.04 11.58 2.53
CA VAL A 46 -35.67 11.79 3.83
C VAL A 46 -36.49 10.54 4.10
N GLY A 47 -36.02 9.74 5.05
CA GLY A 47 -36.80 8.64 5.62
C GLY A 47 -36.69 7.33 4.85
N GLU A 48 -35.66 6.55 5.14
CA GLU A 48 -35.73 5.10 5.46
C GLU A 48 -34.31 4.53 5.55
N ASP A 49 -34.03 3.90 6.71
CA ASP A 49 -32.89 3.09 7.15
C ASP A 49 -31.45 3.32 6.61
N PRO A 50 -30.44 3.48 7.51
CA PRO A 50 -29.07 3.89 7.15
C PRO A 50 -28.15 2.73 6.75
N VAL A 51 -28.67 1.58 6.30
CA VAL A 51 -27.84 0.47 5.84
C VAL A 51 -27.68 0.58 4.31
N PRO A 52 -26.45 0.76 3.79
CA PRO A 52 -26.24 0.78 2.34
C PRO A 52 -26.71 -0.55 1.74
N ARG A 53 -27.65 -0.51 0.78
CA ARG A 53 -28.22 -1.72 0.15
C ARG A 53 -27.22 -2.51 -0.73
N ASP A 54 -25.99 -2.02 -0.91
CA ASP A 54 -24.97 -2.60 -1.79
C ASP A 54 -23.74 -3.14 -1.02
N LEU A 55 -23.99 -3.93 0.03
CA LEU A 55 -22.94 -4.63 0.78
C LEU A 55 -22.05 -5.51 -0.12
N GLU A 56 -22.64 -6.10 -1.15
CA GLU A 56 -21.94 -6.97 -2.10
C GLU A 56 -20.96 -6.16 -2.96
N GLY A 57 -21.36 -5.00 -3.48
CA GLY A 57 -20.48 -4.09 -4.22
C GLY A 57 -19.30 -3.59 -3.39
N PHE A 58 -19.55 -3.14 -2.15
CA PHE A 58 -18.47 -2.71 -1.25
C PHE A 58 -17.50 -3.84 -0.92
N SER A 59 -18.01 -5.03 -0.62
CA SER A 59 -17.19 -6.20 -0.31
C SER A 59 -16.37 -6.63 -1.52
N LYS A 60 -16.96 -6.64 -2.71
CA LYS A 60 -16.27 -6.97 -3.96
C LYS A 60 -15.13 -6.00 -4.26
N LYS A 61 -15.36 -4.69 -4.12
CA LYS A 61 -14.31 -3.67 -4.32
C LYS A 61 -13.15 -3.87 -3.36
N VAL A 62 -13.44 -4.00 -2.06
CA VAL A 62 -12.41 -4.21 -1.06
C VAL A 62 -11.66 -5.53 -1.29
N LEU A 63 -12.35 -6.56 -1.77
CA LEU A 63 -11.74 -7.85 -2.10
C LEU A 63 -10.80 -7.75 -3.32
N ILE A 64 -11.15 -6.96 -4.34
CA ILE A 64 -10.25 -6.69 -5.49
C ILE A 64 -8.94 -6.05 -5.01
N ASP A 65 -9.03 -5.03 -4.17
CA ASP A 65 -7.86 -4.37 -3.57
C ASP A 65 -7.04 -5.35 -2.71
N ALA A 66 -7.72 -6.14 -1.88
CA ALA A 66 -7.08 -7.13 -1.03
C ALA A 66 -6.32 -8.17 -1.86
N VAL A 67 -6.94 -8.72 -2.91
CA VAL A 67 -6.32 -9.69 -3.81
C VAL A 67 -5.04 -9.10 -4.42
N TRP A 68 -5.08 -7.85 -4.89
CA TRP A 68 -3.90 -7.21 -5.47
C TRP A 68 -2.78 -7.02 -4.44
N ILE A 69 -3.11 -6.54 -3.23
CA ILE A 69 -2.13 -6.34 -2.15
C ILE A 69 -1.53 -7.66 -1.68
N ILE A 70 -2.35 -8.68 -1.40
CA ILE A 70 -1.89 -10.00 -0.94
C ILE A 70 -1.04 -10.67 -2.02
N SER A 71 -1.45 -10.57 -3.29
CA SER A 71 -0.64 -11.05 -4.42
C SER A 71 0.73 -10.39 -4.46
N GLY A 72 0.79 -9.07 -4.23
CA GLY A 72 2.03 -8.32 -4.11
C GLY A 72 2.89 -8.65 -2.90
N MET A 73 2.26 -9.06 -1.79
CA MET A 73 2.96 -9.49 -0.58
C MET A 73 3.56 -10.90 -0.72
N ILE A 74 2.92 -11.80 -1.48
CA ILE A 74 3.37 -13.19 -1.64
C ILE A 74 4.28 -13.36 -2.85
N TYR A 75 3.85 -12.88 -4.01
CA TYR A 75 4.50 -13.14 -5.29
C TYR A 75 5.39 -11.98 -5.73
N GLY A 76 5.02 -10.77 -5.33
CA GLY A 76 5.67 -9.54 -5.73
C GLY A 76 5.17 -9.04 -7.09
N PHE A 77 5.88 -8.05 -7.61
CA PHE A 77 5.59 -7.36 -8.84
C PHE A 77 6.81 -7.30 -9.74
N ASP A 78 6.57 -7.40 -11.04
CA ASP A 78 7.50 -6.98 -12.07
C ASP A 78 7.33 -5.48 -12.31
N VAL A 79 8.43 -4.75 -12.20
CA VAL A 79 8.44 -3.29 -12.28
C VAL A 79 9.38 -2.84 -13.39
N ARG A 80 8.86 -1.96 -14.25
CA ARG A 80 9.64 -1.20 -15.22
C ARG A 80 9.46 0.28 -14.96
N TYR A 81 10.58 0.99 -14.86
CA TYR A 81 10.61 2.42 -14.59
C TYR A 81 11.52 3.15 -15.58
N VAL A 82 10.94 4.13 -16.27
CA VAL A 82 11.63 5.10 -17.13
C VAL A 82 11.55 6.45 -16.41
N PRO A 83 12.66 6.95 -15.83
CA PRO A 83 12.65 8.22 -15.12
C PRO A 83 12.41 9.41 -16.07
N LEU A 84 11.68 10.42 -15.59
CA LEU A 84 11.47 11.67 -16.32
C LEU A 84 12.80 12.32 -16.72
N ASP A 85 12.99 12.61 -18.01
CA ASP A 85 14.12 13.37 -18.50
C ASP A 85 13.71 14.55 -19.40
N ARG A 86 13.64 15.74 -18.79
CA ARG A 86 13.23 16.98 -19.47
C ARG A 86 14.20 17.44 -20.54
N GLU A 87 15.50 17.24 -20.33
CA GLU A 87 16.53 17.64 -21.30
C GLU A 87 16.41 16.82 -22.59
N ARG A 88 16.06 15.54 -22.43
CA ARG A 88 15.90 14.58 -23.53
C ARG A 88 14.45 14.43 -24.01
N LYS A 89 13.51 15.18 -23.43
CA LYS A 89 12.06 15.12 -23.69
C LYS A 89 11.47 13.71 -23.53
N ILE A 90 11.94 12.97 -22.52
CA ILE A 90 11.44 11.64 -22.18
C ILE A 90 10.45 11.78 -21.02
N GLU A 91 9.23 11.29 -21.22
CA GLU A 91 8.18 11.25 -20.19
C GLU A 91 8.46 10.16 -19.15
N GLU A 92 7.95 10.36 -17.93
CA GLU A 92 8.02 9.32 -16.91
C GLU A 92 7.05 8.19 -17.25
N VAL A 93 7.55 6.96 -17.29
CA VAL A 93 6.71 5.77 -17.43
C VAL A 93 7.01 4.82 -16.29
N PHE A 94 5.97 4.37 -15.60
CA PHE A 94 6.06 3.39 -14.55
C PHE A 94 5.00 2.32 -14.76
N THR A 95 5.43 1.07 -14.91
CA THR A 95 4.54 -0.08 -15.01
C THR A 95 4.86 -1.06 -13.89
N ILE A 96 3.82 -1.61 -13.28
CA ILE A 96 3.90 -2.52 -12.15
C ILE A 96 2.81 -3.58 -12.30
N ASP A 97 3.26 -4.82 -12.49
CA ASP A 97 2.39 -5.94 -12.81
C ASP A 97 2.62 -7.07 -11.79
N PRO A 98 1.57 -7.66 -11.20
CA PRO A 98 1.72 -8.78 -10.28
C PRO A 98 2.42 -9.95 -10.99
N VAL A 99 3.41 -10.56 -10.32
CA VAL A 99 4.05 -11.77 -10.84
C VAL A 99 3.04 -12.92 -10.94
N TYR A 100 2.09 -12.96 -10.01
CA TYR A 100 0.95 -13.84 -10.02
C TYR A 100 -0.19 -13.20 -9.25
N THR A 101 -1.42 -13.35 -9.75
CA THR A 101 -2.64 -12.85 -9.12
C THR A 101 -3.43 -14.01 -8.55
N ILE A 102 -3.75 -13.93 -7.26
CA ILE A 102 -4.61 -14.92 -6.58
C ILE A 102 -5.99 -14.91 -7.27
N PRO A 103 -6.53 -16.06 -7.68
CA PRO A 103 -7.84 -16.12 -8.32
C PRO A 103 -8.95 -15.74 -7.34
N PHE A 104 -9.98 -15.05 -7.85
CA PHE A 104 -11.21 -14.85 -7.07
C PHE A 104 -11.86 -16.19 -6.75
N GLY A 105 -12.28 -16.36 -5.49
CA GLY A 105 -12.84 -17.62 -5.01
C GLY A 105 -11.80 -18.66 -4.59
N ASP A 106 -10.51 -18.29 -4.49
CA ASP A 106 -9.51 -19.14 -3.84
C ASP A 106 -9.99 -19.56 -2.44
N PRO A 107 -10.05 -20.87 -2.11
CA PRO A 107 -10.56 -21.34 -0.82
C PRO A 107 -9.73 -20.90 0.39
N ALA A 108 -8.48 -20.46 0.17
CA ALA A 108 -7.62 -19.89 1.19
C ALA A 108 -7.93 -18.40 1.47
N LEU A 109 -8.64 -17.72 0.57
CA LEU A 109 -9.04 -16.31 0.73
C LEU A 109 -10.44 -16.23 1.36
N ARG A 110 -10.54 -15.61 2.53
CA ARG A 110 -11.80 -15.48 3.26
C ARG A 110 -11.99 -14.09 3.83
N ILE A 111 -13.23 -13.62 3.83
CA ILE A 111 -13.63 -12.46 4.64
C ILE A 111 -13.95 -12.98 6.04
N THR A 112 -13.22 -12.53 7.06
CA THR A 112 -13.41 -12.96 8.45
C THR A 112 -14.33 -12.05 9.22
N GLY A 113 -14.47 -10.80 8.79
CA GLY A 113 -15.34 -9.84 9.43
C GLY A 113 -15.59 -8.62 8.55
N SER A 114 -16.70 -7.96 8.82
CA SER A 114 -17.02 -6.67 8.25
C SER A 114 -17.68 -5.81 9.31
N ARG A 115 -17.35 -4.52 9.35
CA ARG A 115 -17.98 -3.58 10.29
C ARG A 115 -18.18 -2.22 9.64
N PHE A 116 -19.23 -1.55 10.07
CA PHE A 116 -19.47 -0.15 9.75
C PHE A 116 -18.94 0.71 10.89
N GLU A 117 -18.17 1.73 10.54
CA GLU A 117 -17.68 2.69 11.51
C GLU A 117 -17.68 4.08 10.86
N GLN A 118 -18.55 4.95 11.38
CA GLN A 118 -18.80 6.29 10.83
C GLN A 118 -19.25 6.22 9.35
N ASP A 119 -18.43 6.74 8.43
CA ASP A 119 -18.67 6.74 6.98
C ASP A 119 -17.79 5.75 6.22
N ARG A 120 -17.23 4.75 6.94
CA ARG A 120 -16.35 3.73 6.37
C ARG A 120 -16.89 2.34 6.63
N PHE A 121 -16.83 1.51 5.60
CA PHE A 121 -17.07 0.09 5.68
C PHE A 121 -15.72 -0.64 5.72
N PHE A 122 -15.42 -1.25 6.86
CA PHE A 122 -14.20 -2.03 7.07
C PHE A 122 -14.48 -3.50 6.76
N VAL A 123 -13.54 -4.13 6.06
CA VAL A 123 -13.54 -5.56 5.75
C VAL A 123 -12.20 -6.13 6.19
N GLU A 124 -12.26 -7.19 6.98
CA GLU A 124 -11.10 -7.98 7.35
C GLU A 124 -11.02 -9.19 6.41
N VAL A 125 -9.91 -9.26 5.69
CA VAL A 125 -9.61 -10.32 4.72
C VAL A 125 -8.44 -11.12 5.25
N ARG A 126 -8.62 -12.44 5.26
CA ARG A 126 -7.63 -13.42 5.68
C ARG A 126 -7.24 -14.27 4.48
N TYR A 127 -5.94 -14.56 4.35
CA TYR A 127 -5.41 -15.51 3.39
C TYR A 127 -4.50 -16.52 4.08
N ASP A 128 -4.85 -17.81 3.98
CA ASP A 128 -4.05 -18.90 4.52
C ASP A 128 -2.95 -19.29 3.51
N LEU A 129 -1.69 -19.19 3.91
CA LEU A 129 -0.52 -19.43 3.05
C LEU A 129 -0.23 -20.93 2.90
N ALA A 130 0.02 -21.36 1.67
CA ALA A 130 0.54 -22.69 1.39
C ALA A 130 2.05 -22.77 1.65
N ASP A 131 2.58 -23.98 1.90
CA ASP A 131 4.00 -24.19 2.22
C ASP A 131 4.96 -23.63 1.15
N TYR A 132 4.59 -23.71 -0.12
CA TYR A 132 5.42 -23.18 -1.21
C TYR A 132 5.47 -21.64 -1.20
N GLN A 133 4.40 -20.98 -0.75
CA GLN A 133 4.34 -19.53 -0.59
C GLN A 133 5.20 -19.11 0.61
N LEU A 134 5.14 -19.84 1.72
CA LEU A 134 6.00 -19.61 2.89
C LEU A 134 7.48 -19.74 2.53
N ARG A 135 7.86 -20.81 1.80
CA ARG A 135 9.24 -20.98 1.30
C ARG A 135 9.65 -19.81 0.42
N ARG A 136 8.78 -19.34 -0.48
CA ARG A 136 9.06 -18.18 -1.33
C ARG A 136 9.31 -16.92 -0.51
N LEU A 137 8.44 -16.61 0.47
CA LEU A 137 8.60 -15.46 1.36
C LEU A 137 9.92 -15.52 2.14
N SER A 138 10.32 -16.71 2.59
CA SER A 138 11.58 -16.90 3.32
C SER A 138 12.82 -16.50 2.51
N LEU A 139 12.78 -16.63 1.18
CA LEU A 139 13.87 -16.18 0.30
C LEU A 139 13.99 -14.65 0.30
N TRP A 140 12.86 -13.95 0.27
CA TRP A 140 12.79 -12.49 0.29
C TRP A 140 13.22 -11.88 1.63
N ASN A 141 13.12 -12.64 2.72
CA ASN A 141 13.61 -12.24 4.03
C ASN A 141 15.14 -12.27 4.17
N SER A 142 15.86 -12.76 3.15
CA SER A 142 17.32 -12.73 3.15
C SER A 142 17.86 -11.29 3.06
N ASN A 143 19.05 -11.06 3.63
CA ASN A 143 19.73 -9.76 3.59
C ASN A 143 20.20 -9.35 2.18
N ILE A 144 20.00 -10.20 1.17
CA ILE A 144 20.34 -9.93 -0.23
C ILE A 144 19.35 -8.91 -0.82
N TYR A 145 18.09 -8.93 -0.36
CA TYR A 145 17.04 -8.06 -0.86
C TYR A 145 16.90 -6.83 0.04
N PRO A 146 17.40 -5.65 -0.40
CA PRO A 146 17.29 -4.43 0.39
C PRO A 146 15.84 -4.00 0.59
N GLU A 147 15.60 -3.42 1.76
CA GLU A 147 14.34 -2.75 2.08
C GLU A 147 14.35 -1.29 1.61
N ALA A 148 13.20 -0.82 1.16
CA ALA A 148 12.96 0.58 0.86
C ALA A 148 11.53 0.98 1.26
N GLU A 149 11.35 2.26 1.58
CA GLU A 149 10.05 2.84 1.88
C GLU A 149 9.74 3.99 0.93
N GLY A 150 8.46 4.13 0.60
CA GLY A 150 7.95 5.18 -0.28
C GLY A 150 6.60 5.71 0.18
N LEU A 151 6.37 6.98 -0.14
CA LEU A 151 5.06 7.63 0.03
C LEU A 151 4.49 7.88 -1.36
N GLY A 152 3.31 7.33 -1.62
CA GLY A 152 2.57 7.54 -2.87
C GLY A 152 1.29 8.29 -2.61
N THR A 153 0.87 9.05 -3.62
CA THR A 153 -0.36 9.82 -3.59
C THR A 153 -1.14 9.58 -4.87
N ALA A 154 -2.46 9.57 -4.79
CA ALA A 154 -3.35 9.56 -5.94
C ALA A 154 -4.58 10.43 -5.63
N SER A 155 -5.10 11.13 -6.63
CA SER A 155 -6.30 11.96 -6.46
C SER A 155 -7.53 11.08 -6.26
N PHE A 156 -8.43 11.45 -5.34
CA PHE A 156 -9.71 10.75 -5.18
C PHE A 156 -10.53 10.77 -6.49
N PHE A 157 -10.35 11.81 -7.30
CA PHE A 157 -11.05 11.99 -8.58
C PHE A 157 -10.55 11.07 -9.71
N GLU A 158 -9.43 10.36 -9.52
CA GLU A 158 -8.92 9.37 -10.49
C GLU A 158 -9.79 8.09 -10.53
N GLY A 159 -10.80 7.99 -9.68
CA GLY A 159 -11.82 6.95 -9.73
C GLY A 159 -11.54 5.80 -8.77
N GLU A 160 -12.10 4.64 -9.09
CA GLU A 160 -12.14 3.50 -8.16
C GLU A 160 -10.76 2.91 -7.85
N ASP A 161 -9.82 3.04 -8.79
CA ASP A 161 -8.46 2.51 -8.69
C ASP A 161 -7.48 3.44 -7.95
N ALA A 162 -7.91 4.65 -7.57
CA ALA A 162 -7.05 5.66 -6.95
C ALA A 162 -6.32 5.14 -5.71
N ARG A 163 -6.95 4.25 -4.94
CA ARG A 163 -6.31 3.61 -3.79
C ARG A 163 -5.09 2.79 -4.21
N ILE A 164 -5.27 1.85 -5.13
CA ILE A 164 -4.19 0.99 -5.61
C ILE A 164 -3.14 1.84 -6.33
N GLU A 165 -3.56 2.87 -7.06
CA GLU A 165 -2.64 3.80 -7.71
C GLU A 165 -1.75 4.54 -6.70
N SER A 166 -2.30 4.93 -5.53
CA SER A 166 -1.49 5.50 -4.45
C SER A 166 -0.43 4.51 -3.95
N VAL A 167 -0.75 3.22 -3.87
CA VAL A 167 0.19 2.16 -3.48
C VAL A 167 1.27 1.97 -4.56
N LYS A 168 0.89 1.92 -5.84
CA LYS A 168 1.82 1.83 -6.98
C LYS A 168 2.78 3.03 -6.99
N ASN A 169 2.28 4.23 -6.77
CA ASN A 169 3.10 5.44 -6.63
C ASN A 169 4.04 5.36 -5.41
N GLY A 170 3.61 4.74 -4.32
CA GLY A 170 4.46 4.47 -3.16
C GLY A 170 5.61 3.54 -3.52
N VAL A 171 5.33 2.45 -4.23
CA VAL A 171 6.36 1.53 -4.75
C VAL A 171 7.35 2.25 -5.67
N LYS A 172 6.85 3.07 -6.61
CA LYS A 172 7.68 3.92 -7.49
C LYS A 172 8.63 4.81 -6.68
N MET A 173 8.12 5.47 -5.65
CA MET A 173 8.93 6.33 -4.78
C MET A 173 9.95 5.53 -3.97
N ALA A 174 9.60 4.35 -3.45
CA ALA A 174 10.54 3.49 -2.74
C ALA A 174 11.71 3.07 -3.65
N LEU A 175 11.42 2.60 -4.86
CA LEU A 175 12.44 2.24 -5.87
C LEU A 175 13.32 3.45 -6.23
N ARG A 176 12.70 4.60 -6.50
CA ARG A 176 13.41 5.83 -6.87
C ARG A 176 14.33 6.30 -5.75
N ASN A 177 13.86 6.32 -4.50
CA ASN A 177 14.65 6.72 -3.33
C ASN A 177 15.84 5.79 -3.12
N TYR A 178 15.64 4.48 -3.28
CA TYR A 178 16.71 3.48 -3.19
C TYR A 178 17.81 3.70 -4.23
N LEU A 179 17.41 3.93 -5.49
CA LEU A 179 18.34 4.07 -6.62
C LEU A 179 19.05 5.42 -6.66
N ARG A 180 18.39 6.50 -6.26
CA ARG A 180 18.96 7.86 -6.28
C ARG A 180 20.24 7.96 -5.43
N LEU A 181 20.33 7.20 -4.35
CA LEU A 181 21.51 7.17 -3.48
C LEU A 181 22.67 6.37 -4.07
N ARG A 182 22.42 5.52 -5.08
CA ARG A 182 23.40 4.56 -5.62
C ARG A 182 23.83 4.88 -7.04
N ILE A 183 22.97 5.53 -7.82
CA ILE A 183 23.24 5.86 -9.21
C ILE A 183 23.41 7.38 -9.33
N ARG A 184 24.61 7.81 -9.73
CA ARG A 184 24.93 9.23 -9.94
C ARG A 184 24.21 9.83 -11.15
N ASN A 185 24.14 9.08 -12.25
CA ASN A 185 23.54 9.53 -13.50
C ASN A 185 22.12 8.99 -13.66
N LYS A 186 21.22 9.78 -14.26
CA LYS A 186 19.86 9.31 -14.52
C LYS A 186 19.89 8.12 -15.48
N PRO A 187 19.37 6.94 -15.10
CA PRO A 187 19.28 5.81 -16.01
C PRO A 187 18.18 6.06 -17.05
N ARG A 188 18.31 5.39 -18.20
CA ARG A 188 17.28 5.39 -19.24
C ARG A 188 16.10 4.51 -18.84
N GLU A 189 16.39 3.34 -18.30
CA GLU A 189 15.36 2.37 -17.92
C GLU A 189 15.86 1.50 -16.77
N ILE A 190 14.95 1.13 -15.88
CA ILE A 190 15.18 0.24 -14.76
C ILE A 190 14.17 -0.89 -14.82
N THR A 191 14.65 -2.12 -14.65
CA THR A 191 13.83 -3.32 -14.46
C THR A 191 14.15 -3.91 -13.09
N ALA A 192 13.10 -4.15 -12.29
CA ALA A 192 13.24 -4.69 -10.95
C ALA A 192 12.05 -5.59 -10.59
N LYS A 193 12.30 -6.53 -9.69
CA LYS A 193 11.24 -7.24 -8.96
C LYS A 193 11.06 -6.61 -7.59
N VAL A 194 9.82 -6.47 -7.16
CA VAL A 194 9.47 -5.81 -5.90
C VAL A 194 8.50 -6.68 -5.10
N LEU A 195 8.75 -6.88 -3.81
CA LEU A 195 7.80 -7.51 -2.90
C LEU A 195 7.25 -6.46 -1.92
N LEU A 196 5.94 -6.48 -1.64
CA LEU A 196 5.39 -5.73 -0.50
C LEU A 196 5.78 -6.46 0.78
N ASP A 197 6.57 -5.81 1.62
CA ASP A 197 7.07 -6.39 2.87
C ASP A 197 5.96 -6.49 3.93
N GLN A 198 4.99 -5.58 3.87
CA GLN A 198 3.84 -5.51 4.77
C GLN A 198 2.65 -4.88 4.05
N SER A 199 1.47 -4.94 4.67
CA SER A 199 0.30 -4.21 4.18
C SER A 199 0.61 -2.71 4.06
N PRO A 200 0.35 -2.07 2.91
CA PRO A 200 0.43 -0.63 2.78
C PRO A 200 -0.46 0.07 3.80
N TYR A 201 0.04 1.15 4.39
CA TYR A 201 -0.76 2.02 5.26
C TYR A 201 -1.38 3.14 4.42
N ILE A 202 -2.71 3.16 4.33
CA ILE A 202 -3.44 4.06 3.44
C ILE A 202 -4.35 4.97 4.25
N VAL A 203 -4.25 6.27 3.99
CA VAL A 203 -5.12 7.31 4.57
C VAL A 203 -5.66 8.22 3.47
N ILE A 204 -6.80 8.86 3.73
CA ILE A 204 -7.25 10.00 2.92
C ILE A 204 -6.70 11.26 3.55
N ASP A 205 -6.08 12.10 2.74
CA ASP A 205 -5.64 13.41 3.16
C ASP A 205 -5.71 14.39 1.98
N ALA A 206 -6.19 15.60 2.24
CA ALA A 206 -6.33 16.68 1.27
C ALA A 206 -7.02 16.28 -0.07
N GLY A 207 -8.08 15.46 -0.01
CA GLY A 207 -8.83 15.05 -1.20
C GLY A 207 -8.15 13.98 -2.07
N GLY A 208 -7.15 13.29 -1.53
CA GLY A 208 -6.49 12.17 -2.20
C GLY A 208 -6.13 11.04 -1.25
N TYR A 209 -5.81 9.88 -1.82
CA TYR A 209 -5.25 8.75 -1.09
C TYR A 209 -3.75 8.96 -0.92
N LYS A 210 -3.25 8.78 0.30
CA LYS A 210 -1.83 8.69 0.62
C LYS A 210 -1.52 7.30 1.12
N ALA A 211 -0.62 6.61 0.43
CA ALA A 211 -0.16 5.28 0.82
C ALA A 211 1.32 5.34 1.22
N LYS A 212 1.61 4.82 2.41
CA LYS A 212 2.98 4.46 2.81
C LYS A 212 3.21 2.99 2.48
N THR A 213 4.20 2.70 1.66
CA THR A 213 4.58 1.35 1.26
C THR A 213 5.99 1.03 1.73
N ARG A 214 6.18 -0.20 2.24
CA ARG A 214 7.50 -0.79 2.47
C ARG A 214 7.67 -1.97 1.54
N VAL A 215 8.83 -2.05 0.91
CA VAL A 215 9.12 -3.05 -0.10
C VAL A 215 10.49 -3.67 0.05
N LYS A 216 10.63 -4.91 -0.37
CA LYS A 216 11.91 -5.55 -0.70
C LYS A 216 12.17 -5.38 -2.18
N LEU A 217 13.40 -5.05 -2.56
CA LEU A 217 13.78 -4.78 -3.93
C LEU A 217 14.77 -5.80 -4.45
N ASN A 218 14.59 -6.24 -5.69
CA ASN A 218 15.59 -6.94 -6.47
C ASN A 218 15.77 -6.22 -7.81
N VAL A 219 16.83 -5.42 -7.94
CA VAL A 219 17.10 -4.64 -9.15
C VAL A 219 17.81 -5.54 -10.15
N GLU A 220 17.14 -5.92 -11.23
CA GLU A 220 17.68 -6.85 -12.22
C GLU A 220 18.55 -6.14 -13.24
N LYS A 221 18.08 -5.00 -13.74
CA LYS A 221 18.77 -4.26 -14.81
C LYS A 221 18.61 -2.77 -14.65
N VAL A 222 19.72 -2.06 -14.84
CA VAL A 222 19.77 -0.60 -14.94
C VAL A 222 20.44 -0.28 -16.26
N ILE A 223 19.69 0.30 -17.20
CA ILE A 223 20.18 0.65 -18.52
C ILE A 223 20.59 2.12 -18.50
N PRO A 224 21.90 2.46 -18.56
CA PRO A 224 22.34 3.84 -18.67
C PRO A 224 22.10 4.39 -20.08
N TYR A 225 22.18 5.70 -20.24
CA TYR A 225 22.29 6.30 -21.56
C TYR A 225 23.70 6.04 -22.12
N THR A 226 23.79 5.38 -23.28
CA THR A 226 25.04 5.29 -24.03
C THR A 226 25.36 6.65 -24.65
N ILE A 227 26.58 7.14 -24.42
CA ILE A 227 27.13 8.28 -25.16
C ILE A 227 27.78 7.68 -26.41
N TYR A 228 27.30 8.06 -27.59
CA TYR A 228 27.98 7.81 -28.87
C TYR A 228 28.75 9.07 -29.27
#